data_AF-A0AAN5CW35-F1
#
_entry.id   AF-A0AAN5CW35-F1
#
_cell.length_a   1.000
_cell.length_b   1.000
_cell.length_c   1.000
_cell.angle_alpha   90.00
_cell.angle_beta   90.00
_cell.angle_gamma   90.00
#
_symmetry.space_group_name_H-M   'P 1'
#
loop_
_entity.id
_entity.type
_entity.pdbx_description
1 polymer ?
#
loop_
_entity_poly.entity_id
_entity_poly.type
_entity_poly.pdbx_seq_one_letter_code
_entity_poly.pdbx_strand_id
1 'polypeptide(L)'
;SVLASHFFYLAFENTICTDYVTEKVFDRLKNNIVPVVMRRRILEGVIPSDSFIAADDFDSPKELAKYLEKVSSDELLYKRYFSWRENHAISDFDTMRTNGVCVLCSDLWKK
;
A
#
# COMPACT_ATOMS: atom_id res chain seq x y z
N SER A 1 11.18 -26.67 0.14
CA SER A 1 10.66 -25.45 -0.50
C SER A 1 10.13 -24.54 0.59
N VAL A 2 10.97 -23.65 1.12
CA VAL A 2 10.60 -22.76 2.23
C VAL A 2 10.48 -21.36 1.66
N LEU A 3 9.25 -20.94 1.36
CA LEU A 3 8.80 -19.56 1.22
C LEU A 3 7.28 -19.65 1.01
N ALA A 4 6.53 -19.78 2.10
CA ALA A 4 5.14 -19.34 2.08
C ALA A 4 5.17 -17.81 1.89
N SER A 5 5.26 -17.35 0.65
CA SER A 5 5.17 -15.93 0.30
C SER A 5 3.77 -15.47 0.65
N HIS A 6 3.64 -14.60 1.64
CA HIS A 6 2.35 -14.15 2.15
C HIS A 6 1.62 -13.34 1.06
N PHE A 7 0.34 -13.61 0.81
CA PHE A 7 -0.48 -12.84 -0.14
C PHE A 7 -0.74 -11.41 0.34
N PHE A 8 -0.80 -11.22 1.67
CA PHE A 8 -1.23 -9.98 2.28
C PHE A 8 -0.25 -9.51 3.34
N TYR A 9 -0.18 -8.19 3.53
CA TYR A 9 0.53 -7.55 4.64
C TYR A 9 -0.39 -6.54 5.33
N LEU A 10 -0.60 -6.68 6.64
CA LEU A 10 -1.38 -5.71 7.42
C LEU A 10 -0.55 -4.44 7.63
N ALA A 11 -0.77 -3.44 6.79
CA ALA A 11 -0.15 -2.12 6.87
C ALA A 11 -1.02 -1.16 7.70
N PHE A 12 -1.32 -1.56 8.94
CA PHE A 12 -2.13 -0.73 9.83
C PHE A 12 -1.28 0.36 10.45
N GLU A 13 -1.78 1.60 10.37
CA GLU A 13 -1.16 2.71 11.06
C GLU A 13 -1.50 2.72 12.54
N ASN A 14 -0.55 3.21 13.34
CA ASN A 14 -0.70 3.27 14.80
C ASN A 14 -1.88 4.15 15.24
N THR A 15 -2.27 5.10 14.38
CA THR A 15 -3.40 6.02 14.60
C THR A 15 -4.11 6.28 13.28
N ILE A 16 -5.43 6.48 13.35
CA ILE A 16 -6.25 6.85 12.19
C ILE A 16 -6.30 8.38 12.10
N CYS A 17 -5.38 8.97 11.34
CA CYS A 17 -5.29 10.42 11.12
C CYS A 17 -5.27 10.74 9.62
N THR A 18 -5.88 11.86 9.24
CA THR A 18 -5.73 12.42 7.89
C THR A 18 -4.24 12.70 7.64
N ASP A 19 -3.77 12.38 6.44
CA ASP A 19 -2.38 12.55 5.98
C ASP A 19 -1.31 11.78 6.75
N TYR A 20 -1.69 10.91 7.70
CA TYR A 20 -0.74 10.07 8.43
C TYR A 20 -0.52 8.75 7.69
N VAL A 21 0.42 8.77 6.76
CA VAL A 21 0.89 7.59 6.00
C VAL A 21 2.38 7.40 6.22
N THR A 22 2.79 6.21 6.63
CA THR A 22 4.20 5.86 6.91
C THR A 22 4.77 4.87 5.90
N GLU A 23 6.00 4.42 6.11
CA GLU A 23 6.73 3.47 5.26
C GLU A 23 5.99 2.14 5.04
N LYS A 24 5.13 1.73 5.98
CA LYS A 24 4.52 0.39 6.03
C LYS A 24 3.85 -0.04 4.72
N VAL A 25 3.14 0.88 4.04
CA VAL A 25 2.50 0.58 2.76
C VAL A 25 3.52 0.58 1.62
N PHE A 26 4.40 1.59 1.58
CA PHE A 26 5.35 1.82 0.49
C PHE A 26 6.40 0.71 0.39
N ASP A 27 6.88 0.20 1.53
CA ASP A 27 7.87 -0.89 1.60
C ASP A 27 7.37 -2.19 0.99
N ARG A 28 6.04 -2.36 0.84
CA ARG A 28 5.44 -3.56 0.26
C ARG A 28 5.01 -3.39 -1.19
N LEU A 29 4.89 -2.16 -1.69
CA LEU A 29 4.46 -1.91 -3.08
C LEU A 29 5.42 -2.49 -4.12
N LYS A 30 6.69 -2.71 -3.79
CA LYS A 30 7.69 -3.38 -4.65
C LYS A 30 7.56 -4.91 -4.67
N ASN A 31 6.87 -5.49 -3.71
CA ASN A 31 6.77 -6.94 -3.53
C ASN A 31 5.44 -7.46 -4.09
N ASN A 32 5.35 -8.73 -4.46
CA ASN A 32 4.08 -9.34 -4.88
C ASN A 32 3.20 -9.68 -3.67
N ILE A 33 2.92 -8.67 -2.83
CA ILE A 33 2.14 -8.74 -1.59
C ILE A 33 1.15 -7.58 -1.61
N VAL A 34 -0.13 -7.86 -1.36
CA VAL A 34 -1.19 -6.82 -1.34
C VAL A 34 -1.30 -6.22 0.07
N PRO A 35 -1.09 -4.90 0.25
CA PRO A 35 -1.30 -4.25 1.53
C PRO A 35 -2.77 -4.27 1.94
N VAL A 36 -3.03 -4.53 3.22
CA VAL A 36 -4.33 -4.37 3.87
C VAL A 36 -4.22 -3.22 4.87
N VAL A 37 -5.01 -2.18 4.69
CA VAL A 37 -4.91 -0.93 5.47
C VAL A 37 -6.17 -0.73 6.30
N MET A 38 -6.09 0.11 7.34
CA MET A 38 -7.24 0.35 8.21
C MET A 38 -8.35 1.15 7.54
N ARG A 39 -8.00 2.20 6.78
CA ARG A 39 -9.00 3.09 6.16
C ARG A 39 -8.67 3.47 4.73
N ARG A 40 -9.62 3.34 3.82
CA ARG A 40 -9.46 3.68 2.40
C ARG A 40 -9.08 5.14 2.20
N ARG A 41 -9.80 6.05 2.86
CA ARG A 41 -9.61 7.51 2.73
C ARG A 41 -8.20 8.01 3.06
N ILE A 42 -7.40 7.23 3.79
CA ILE A 42 -6.04 7.60 4.17
C ILE A 42 -5.08 7.46 2.96
N LEU A 43 -5.36 6.54 2.05
CA LEU A 43 -4.51 6.24 0.89
C LEU A 43 -5.12 6.65 -0.44
N GLU A 44 -6.39 7.02 -0.44
CA GLU A 44 -7.07 7.52 -1.62
C GLU A 44 -6.39 8.80 -2.12
N GLY A 45 -5.93 8.78 -3.38
CA GLY A 45 -5.14 9.87 -3.98
C GLY A 45 -3.64 9.85 -3.64
N VAL A 46 -3.19 8.99 -2.72
CA VAL A 46 -1.76 8.81 -2.39
C VAL A 46 -1.13 7.69 -3.21
N ILE A 47 -1.84 6.57 -3.35
CA ILE A 47 -1.44 5.42 -4.18
C ILE A 47 -2.64 4.96 -5.05
N PRO A 48 -2.41 4.18 -6.12
CA PRO A 48 -3.51 3.68 -6.95
C PRO A 48 -4.57 2.93 -6.13
N SER A 49 -5.85 3.28 -6.29
CA SER A 49 -6.94 2.76 -5.44
C SER A 49 -7.16 1.24 -5.54
N ASP A 50 -6.67 0.64 -6.63
CA ASP A 50 -6.69 -0.79 -6.94
C ASP A 50 -5.42 -1.53 -6.46
N SER A 51 -4.50 -0.86 -5.76
CA SER A 51 -3.25 -1.45 -5.28
C SER A 51 -3.32 -2.04 -3.85
N PHE A 52 -4.43 -1.84 -3.13
CA PHE A 52 -4.57 -2.22 -1.73
C PHE A 52 -6.02 -2.57 -1.35
N ILE A 53 -6.18 -3.25 -0.22
CA ILE A 53 -7.48 -3.59 0.38
C ILE A 53 -7.66 -2.75 1.65
N ALA A 54 -8.80 -2.08 1.80
CA ALA A 54 -9.09 -1.34 3.02
C ALA A 54 -10.06 -2.13 3.92
N ALA A 55 -9.75 -2.20 5.21
CA ALA A 55 -10.57 -2.92 6.18
C ALA A 55 -11.95 -2.26 6.38
N ASP A 56 -12.05 -0.94 6.23
CA ASP A 56 -13.31 -0.19 6.34
C ASP A 56 -14.20 -0.25 5.09
N ASP A 57 -13.79 -0.97 4.04
CA ASP A 57 -14.67 -1.35 2.93
C ASP A 57 -15.63 -2.49 3.31
N PHE A 58 -15.45 -3.12 4.47
CA PHE A 58 -16.20 -4.28 4.92
C PHE A 58 -16.95 -4.01 6.22
N ASP A 59 -18.17 -4.54 6.34
CA ASP A 59 -19.01 -4.36 7.53
C ASP A 59 -18.42 -5.02 8.79
N SER A 60 -17.50 -5.98 8.63
CA SER A 60 -16.85 -6.64 9.77
C SER A 60 -15.51 -7.29 9.40
N PRO A 61 -14.63 -7.57 10.39
CA PRO A 61 -13.41 -8.34 10.19
C PRO A 61 -13.65 -9.72 9.57
N LYS A 62 -14.82 -10.33 9.80
CA LYS A 62 -15.19 -11.63 9.21
C LYS A 62 -15.42 -11.51 7.71
N GLU A 63 -16.06 -10.43 7.25
CA GLU A 63 -16.27 -10.18 5.82
C GLU A 63 -14.95 -9.83 5.12
N LEU A 64 -14.07 -9.05 5.78
CA LEU A 64 -12.70 -8.84 5.31
C LEU A 64 -11.98 -10.19 5.14
N ALA A 65 -12.00 -11.06 6.16
CA ALA A 65 -11.33 -12.36 6.10
C ALA A 65 -11.82 -13.23 4.93
N LYS A 66 -13.15 -13.33 4.73
CA LYS A 66 -13.73 -14.03 3.57
C LYS A 66 -13.26 -13.44 2.24
N TYR A 67 -13.15 -12.12 2.15
CA TYR A 67 -12.66 -11.46 0.96
C TYR A 67 -11.19 -11.77 0.70
N LEU A 68 -10.34 -11.76 1.74
CA LEU A 68 -8.93 -12.14 1.62
C LEU A 68 -8.78 -13.61 1.16
N GLU A 69 -9.59 -14.53 1.69
CA GLU A 69 -9.63 -15.93 1.23
C GLU A 69 -9.99 -16.02 -0.26
N LYS A 70 -11.04 -15.30 -0.70
CA LYS A 70 -11.43 -15.21 -2.12
C LYS A 70 -10.28 -14.68 -2.99
N VAL A 71 -9.64 -13.60 -2.57
CA VAL A 71 -8.54 -12.99 -3.34
C VAL A 71 -7.34 -13.92 -3.42
N SER A 72 -6.99 -14.62 -2.34
CA SER A 72 -5.86 -15.56 -2.32
C SER A 72 -6.11 -16.86 -3.09
N SER A 73 -7.38 -17.23 -3.33
CA SER A 73 -7.76 -18.43 -4.08
C SER A 73 -7.98 -18.19 -5.58
N ASP A 74 -8.10 -16.92 -6.00
CA ASP A 74 -8.28 -16.52 -7.39
C ASP A 74 -7.03 -15.77 -7.89
N GLU A 75 -6.19 -16.47 -8.66
CA GLU A 75 -4.94 -15.93 -9.19
C GLU A 75 -5.14 -14.69 -10.07
N LEU A 76 -6.22 -14.64 -10.85
CA LEU A 76 -6.52 -13.49 -11.72
C LEU A 76 -6.92 -12.29 -10.89
N LEU A 77 -7.78 -12.49 -9.89
CA LEU A 77 -8.17 -11.43 -8.96
C LEU A 77 -6.97 -10.91 -8.16
N TYR A 78 -6.08 -11.79 -7.70
CA TYR A 78 -4.86 -11.40 -7.01
C TYR A 78 -3.95 -10.56 -7.90
N LYS A 79 -3.72 -10.99 -9.16
CA LYS A 79 -2.86 -10.27 -10.11
C LYS A 79 -3.36 -8.86 -10.44
N ARG A 80 -4.68 -8.63 -10.41
CA ARG A 80 -5.25 -7.29 -10.65
C ARG A 80 -4.77 -6.24 -9.68
N TYR A 81 -4.41 -6.60 -8.44
CA TYR A 81 -3.84 -5.68 -7.46
C TYR A 81 -2.45 -5.14 -7.83
N PHE A 82 -1.85 -5.64 -8.91
CA PHE A 82 -0.54 -5.23 -9.40
C PHE A 82 -0.57 -4.60 -10.79
N SER A 83 -1.74 -4.49 -11.43
CA SER A 83 -1.90 -3.92 -12.77
C SER A 83 -1.48 -2.45 -12.86
N TRP A 84 -1.62 -1.70 -11.76
CA TRP A 84 -1.17 -0.31 -11.66
C TRP A 84 0.32 -0.11 -11.98
N ARG A 85 1.16 -1.16 -11.82
CA ARG A 85 2.60 -1.11 -12.09
C ARG A 85 2.95 -0.92 -13.57
N GLU A 86 2.02 -1.19 -14.47
CA GLU A 86 2.22 -0.96 -15.90
C GLU A 86 2.33 0.54 -16.24
N ASN A 87 1.69 1.38 -15.43
CA ASN A 87 1.54 2.82 -15.70
C ASN A 87 2.21 3.71 -14.64
N HIS A 88 2.84 3.14 -13.60
CA HIS A 88 3.42 3.89 -12.49
C HIS A 88 4.82 3.38 -12.13
N ALA A 89 5.75 4.31 -11.90
CA ALA A 89 7.07 3.98 -11.37
C ALA A 89 7.00 3.81 -9.84
N ILE A 90 7.66 2.77 -9.31
CA ILE A 90 7.71 2.49 -7.87
C ILE A 90 9.03 2.98 -7.30
N SER A 91 8.97 3.87 -6.32
CA SER A 91 10.10 4.25 -5.48
C SER A 91 9.86 3.74 -4.06
N ASP A 92 10.91 3.30 -3.35
CA ASP A 92 10.76 2.95 -1.93
C ASP A 92 10.74 4.21 -1.08
N PHE A 93 10.25 4.08 0.16
CA PHE A 93 10.09 5.22 1.05
C PHE A 93 11.41 5.97 1.29
N ASP A 94 12.54 5.26 1.41
CA ASP A 94 13.83 5.91 1.66
C ASP A 94 14.33 6.71 0.45
N THR A 95 14.12 6.19 -0.76
CA THR A 95 14.41 6.90 -2.01
C THR A 95 13.50 8.12 -2.15
N MET A 96 12.20 7.99 -1.87
CA MET A 96 11.24 9.11 -1.89
C MET A 96 11.63 10.18 -0.88
N ARG A 97 11.95 9.78 0.35
CA ARG A 97 12.37 10.66 1.44
C ARG A 97 13.66 11.41 1.10
N THR A 98 14.67 10.69 0.60
CA THR A 98 15.97 11.28 0.24
C THR A 98 15.81 12.32 -0.87
N ASN A 99 15.06 11.99 -1.93
CA ASN A 99 14.78 12.93 -3.00
C ASN A 99 13.97 14.14 -2.50
N GLY A 100 12.94 13.91 -1.68
CA GLY A 100 12.12 14.97 -1.11
C GLY A 100 12.93 15.95 -0.25
N VAL A 101 13.81 15.45 0.62
CA VAL A 101 14.69 16.29 1.45
C VAL A 101 15.68 17.06 0.58
N CYS A 102 16.28 16.43 -0.44
CA CYS A 102 17.21 17.12 -1.35
C CYS A 102 16.52 18.25 -2.13
N VAL A 103 15.30 18.01 -2.65
CA VAL A 103 14.51 19.02 -3.35
C VAL A 103 14.16 20.17 -2.41
N LEU A 104 13.67 19.86 -1.20
CA LEU A 104 13.37 20.86 -0.19
C LEU A 104 14.61 21.70 0.17
N CYS A 105 15.77 21.07 0.37
CA CYS A 105 17.03 21.77 0.64
C CYS A 105 17.41 22.72 -0.50
N SER A 106 17.26 22.29 -1.77
CA SER A 106 17.50 23.13 -2.95
C SER A 106 16.56 24.33 -3.00
N ASP A 107 15.29 24.15 -2.65
CA ASP A 107 14.28 25.21 -2.66
C ASP A 107 14.47 26.20 -1.51
N LEU A 108 14.87 25.71 -0.33
CA LEU A 108 15.20 26.55 0.81
C LEU A 108 16.49 27.35 0.61
N TRP A 109 17.48 26.79 -0.09
CA TRP A 109 18.76 27.45 -0.35
C TRP A 109 18.68 28.56 -1.42
N LYS A 110 17.63 28.57 -2.25
CA LYS A 110 17.42 29.60 -3.29
C LYS A 110 16.73 30.87 -2.78
N LYS A 111 16.38 30.94 -1.48
CA LYS A 111 15.87 32.14 -0.81
C LYS A 111 16.99 32.88 -0.10
#